data_AF-A0A0Q5LQX2-F1
#
_entry.id   AF-A0A0Q5LQX2-F1
#
_cell.length_a   1.000
_cell.length_b   1.000
_cell.length_c   1.000
_cell.angle_alpha   90.00
_cell.angle_beta   90.00
_cell.angle_gamma   90.00
#
_symmetry.space_group_name_H-M   'P 1'
#
loop_
_entity.id
_entity.type
_entity.pdbx_description
1 polymer ?
#
loop_
_entity_poly.entity_id
_entity_poly.type
_entity_poly.pdbx_seq_one_letter_code
_entity_poly.pdbx_strand_id
1 'polypeptide(L)'
;MTTRRLRTTAARLLAAWLVVLALVGSSVALFPAVAEVARSTWADVLALTRPIGLLTMSDGYTQVAAIALVLAPLLPLAAVATGFRRRRALLRVAAVLGVVAVVVLTAATAGGAVPVRARLTSLTVAVAVGLALGALVSATLRPLLGAHPAGTPGPATRRLAVRSALGYGAFVALVAFTSRPVDSEVTPLLIRVLDRLHAIGFPAWMSYSAVEFTANIVFFVPVGLIVVLLVGLRRWWWGAVAGFVISGSVELGQLLFLPDRFASLDDLLANTTGALLGALVGVVMLGRLTARRDRP
;
A
#
# COMPACT_ATOMS: atom_id res chain seq x y z
N MET A 1 23.58 -1.68 15.99
CA MET A 1 23.18 -0.27 16.19
C MET A 1 22.50 -0.15 17.55
N THR A 2 22.91 0.78 18.43
CA THR A 2 22.27 0.92 19.76
C THR A 2 20.86 1.52 19.63
N THR A 3 19.95 1.16 20.54
CA THR A 3 18.56 1.69 20.55
C THR A 3 18.52 3.22 20.59
N ARG A 4 19.47 3.86 21.28
CA ARG A 4 19.65 5.31 21.30
C ARG A 4 19.99 5.87 19.91
N ARG A 5 20.95 5.27 19.20
CA ARG A 5 21.33 5.70 17.83
C ARG A 5 20.15 5.57 16.87
N LEU A 6 19.41 4.46 16.92
CA LEU A 6 18.22 4.26 16.09
C LEU A 6 17.17 5.34 16.30
N ARG A 7 16.88 5.68 17.57
CA ARG A 7 15.92 6.75 17.91
C ARG A 7 16.38 8.12 17.41
N THR A 8 17.65 8.46 17.61
CA THR A 8 18.20 9.75 17.14
C THR A 8 18.18 9.84 15.62
N THR A 9 18.52 8.76 14.91
CA THR A 9 18.45 8.72 13.44
C THR A 9 17.01 8.88 12.97
N ALA A 10 16.06 8.14 13.55
CA ALA A 10 14.64 8.27 13.20
C ALA A 10 14.10 9.69 13.47
N ALA A 11 14.49 10.34 14.57
CA ALA A 11 14.10 11.71 14.87
C ALA A 11 14.66 12.71 13.84
N ARG A 12 15.93 12.55 13.43
CA ARG A 12 16.55 13.39 12.39
C ARG A 12 15.88 13.20 11.04
N LEU A 13 15.63 11.95 10.64
CA LEU A 13 14.93 11.62 9.40
C LEU A 13 13.49 12.19 9.41
N LEU A 14 12.77 12.06 10.53
CA LEU A 14 11.45 12.65 10.68
C LEU A 14 11.50 14.17 10.52
N ALA A 15 12.43 14.85 11.20
CA ALA A 15 12.57 16.30 11.11
C ALA A 15 12.92 16.74 9.67
N ALA A 16 13.86 16.06 9.01
CA ALA A 16 14.21 16.33 7.62
C ALA A 16 12.99 16.11 6.69
N TRP A 17 12.25 15.02 6.87
CA TRP A 17 11.05 14.73 6.09
C TRP A 17 9.97 15.80 6.27
N LEU A 18 9.75 16.25 7.50
CA LEU A 18 8.80 17.34 7.81
C LEU A 18 9.22 18.67 7.17
N VAL A 19 10.51 19.01 7.22
CA VAL A 19 11.05 20.22 6.59
C VAL A 19 10.87 20.15 5.07
N VAL A 20 11.20 19.02 4.45
CA VAL A 20 11.01 18.83 3.00
C VAL A 20 9.53 18.98 2.62
N LEU A 21 8.61 18.34 3.36
CA LEU A 21 7.18 18.46 3.10
C LEU A 21 6.68 19.91 3.25
N ALA A 22 7.15 20.62 4.28
CA ALA A 22 6.77 22.02 4.51
C ALA A 22 7.32 22.94 3.42
N LEU A 23 8.57 22.74 2.99
CA LEU A 23 9.20 23.50 1.92
C LEU A 23 8.49 23.24 0.60
N VAL A 24 8.34 21.98 0.18
CA VAL A 24 7.64 21.61 -1.05
C VAL A 24 6.21 22.12 -1.04
N GLY A 25 5.49 21.95 0.07
CA GLY A 25 4.12 22.45 0.23
C GLY A 25 4.01 23.96 0.10
N SER A 26 4.89 24.70 0.78
CA SER A 26 4.96 26.15 0.68
C SER A 26 5.33 26.60 -0.73
N SER A 27 6.29 25.94 -1.38
CA SER A 27 6.69 26.25 -2.76
C SER A 27 5.56 26.05 -3.75
N VAL A 28 4.81 24.94 -3.64
CA VAL A 28 3.65 24.68 -4.51
C VAL A 28 2.52 25.68 -4.25
N ALA A 29 2.30 26.09 -3.00
CA ALA A 29 1.26 27.06 -2.65
C ALA A 29 1.59 28.50 -3.06
N LEU A 30 2.86 28.90 -2.97
CA LEU A 30 3.30 30.26 -3.24
C LEU A 30 3.65 30.49 -4.72
N PHE A 31 4.09 29.44 -5.43
CA PHE A 31 4.59 29.56 -6.80
C PHE A 31 3.86 28.59 -7.74
N PRO A 32 2.86 29.07 -8.51
CA PRO A 32 2.09 28.24 -9.44
C PRO A 32 2.96 27.49 -10.46
N ALA A 33 4.08 28.08 -10.89
CA ALA A 33 5.02 27.43 -11.80
C ALA A 33 5.61 26.12 -11.22
N VAL A 34 5.86 26.07 -9.90
CA VAL A 34 6.36 24.85 -9.24
C VAL A 34 5.29 23.76 -9.26
N ALA A 35 4.02 24.12 -9.06
CA ALA A 35 2.91 23.19 -9.15
C ALA A 35 2.74 22.63 -10.58
N GLU A 36 2.92 23.47 -11.60
CA GLU A 36 2.88 23.07 -13.01
C GLU A 36 4.03 22.12 -13.37
N VAL A 37 5.26 22.44 -12.95
CA VAL A 37 6.43 21.57 -13.17
C VAL A 37 6.22 20.21 -12.49
N ALA A 38 5.70 20.18 -11.27
CA ALA A 38 5.41 18.92 -10.58
C ALA A 38 4.35 18.08 -11.32
N ARG A 39 3.28 18.72 -11.82
CA ARG A 39 2.22 18.04 -12.59
C ARG A 39 2.71 17.52 -13.93
N SER A 40 3.45 18.32 -14.69
CA SER A 40 4.03 17.92 -15.97
C SER A 40 5.03 16.79 -15.81
N THR A 41 5.95 16.88 -14.85
CA THR A 41 6.90 15.80 -14.55
C THR A 41 6.17 14.49 -14.20
N TRP A 42 5.09 14.56 -13.41
CA TRP A 42 4.28 13.38 -13.11
C TRP A 42 3.61 12.81 -14.36
N ALA A 43 3.04 13.67 -15.21
CA ALA A 43 2.43 13.26 -16.46
C ALA A 43 3.46 12.60 -17.41
N ASP A 44 4.70 13.11 -17.47
CA ASP A 44 5.79 12.53 -18.25
C ASP A 44 6.17 11.13 -17.75
N VAL A 45 6.25 10.94 -16.43
CA VAL A 45 6.48 9.61 -15.83
C VAL A 45 5.36 8.64 -16.21
N LEU A 46 4.10 9.07 -16.14
CA LEU A 46 2.97 8.23 -16.54
C LEU A 46 2.99 7.95 -18.06
N ALA A 47 3.37 8.92 -18.89
CA ALA A 47 3.49 8.75 -20.33
C ALA A 47 4.59 7.73 -20.71
N LEU A 48 5.65 7.62 -19.91
CA LEU A 48 6.72 6.63 -20.11
C LEU A 48 6.35 5.23 -19.60
N THR A 49 5.53 5.13 -18.55
CA THR A 49 5.21 3.86 -17.89
C THR A 49 3.97 3.17 -18.47
N ARG A 50 2.97 3.93 -18.91
CA ARG A 50 1.72 3.37 -19.45
C ARG A 50 1.87 2.53 -20.72
N PRO A 51 2.72 2.89 -21.71
CA PRO A 51 2.90 2.08 -22.91
C PRO A 51 3.43 0.67 -22.65
N ILE A 52 4.14 0.48 -21.53
CA ILE A 52 4.64 -0.84 -21.11
C ILE A 52 3.68 -1.55 -20.15
N GLY A 53 2.47 -1.02 -19.92
CA GLY A 53 1.46 -1.62 -19.05
C GLY A 53 1.66 -1.38 -17.56
N LEU A 54 2.42 -0.35 -17.18
CA LEU A 54 2.70 0.00 -15.78
C LEU A 54 2.02 1.33 -15.42
N LEU A 55 1.35 1.39 -14.26
CA LEU A 55 0.60 2.54 -13.77
C LEU A 55 -0.48 3.01 -14.77
N THR A 56 -1.20 2.05 -15.37
CA THR A 56 -2.29 2.31 -16.33
C THR A 56 -3.59 2.79 -15.66
N MET A 57 -3.63 2.79 -14.33
CA MET A 57 -4.73 3.33 -13.54
C MET A 57 -4.95 4.82 -13.83
N SER A 58 -6.14 5.31 -13.51
CA SER A 58 -6.52 6.71 -13.69
C SER A 58 -5.54 7.67 -12.97
N ASP A 59 -5.36 8.87 -13.51
CA ASP A 59 -4.47 9.88 -12.94
C ASP A 59 -4.78 10.17 -11.47
N GLY A 60 -6.07 10.25 -11.12
CA GLY A 60 -6.48 10.47 -9.74
C GLY A 60 -6.12 9.30 -8.80
N TYR A 61 -6.19 8.05 -9.27
CA TYR A 61 -5.78 6.90 -8.48
C TYR A 61 -4.27 6.92 -8.21
N THR A 62 -3.48 7.12 -9.26
CA THR A 62 -2.01 7.15 -9.16
C THR A 62 -1.53 8.31 -8.28
N GLN A 63 -2.19 9.47 -8.36
CA GLN A 63 -1.96 10.60 -7.45
C GLN A 63 -2.27 10.24 -6.00
N VAL A 64 -3.45 9.67 -5.72
CA VAL A 64 -3.85 9.26 -4.36
C VAL A 64 -2.86 8.25 -3.78
N ALA A 65 -2.41 7.28 -4.57
CA ALA A 65 -1.41 6.30 -4.18
C ALA A 65 -0.05 6.96 -3.88
N ALA A 66 0.43 7.85 -4.75
CA ALA A 66 1.69 8.57 -4.56
C ALA A 66 1.67 9.41 -3.28
N ILE A 67 0.57 10.12 -3.03
CA ILE A 67 0.36 10.88 -1.80
C ILE A 67 0.39 9.97 -0.57
N ALA A 68 -0.35 8.86 -0.61
CA ALA A 68 -0.37 7.92 0.50
C ALA A 68 1.04 7.38 0.83
N LEU A 69 1.85 7.11 -0.20
CA LEU A 69 3.24 6.65 -0.05
C LEU A 69 4.16 7.74 0.54
N VAL A 70 3.96 9.01 0.19
CA VAL A 70 4.71 10.14 0.80
C VAL A 70 4.38 10.29 2.29
N LEU A 71 3.14 9.97 2.69
CA LEU A 71 2.68 10.07 4.07
C LEU A 71 3.03 8.84 4.93
N ALA A 72 3.10 7.65 4.32
CA ALA A 72 3.29 6.40 5.04
C ALA A 72 4.54 6.36 5.98
N PRO A 73 5.72 6.93 5.64
CA PRO A 73 6.91 6.90 6.49
C PRO A 73 6.79 7.70 7.80
N LEU A 74 5.83 8.60 7.89
CA LEU A 74 5.79 9.58 8.97
C LEU A 74 5.46 8.97 10.33
N LEU A 75 4.43 8.12 10.37
CA LEU A 75 4.05 7.39 11.59
C LEU A 75 5.16 6.45 12.09
N PRO A 76 5.80 5.59 11.26
CA PRO A 76 6.85 4.71 11.73
C PRO A 76 8.09 5.48 12.20
N LEU A 77 8.49 6.55 11.51
CA LEU A 77 9.58 7.40 11.96
C LEU A 77 9.29 8.03 13.34
N ALA A 78 8.07 8.57 13.53
CA ALA A 78 7.64 9.11 14.82
C ALA A 78 7.54 8.04 15.91
N ALA A 79 7.07 6.84 15.57
CA ALA A 79 6.95 5.72 16.50
C ALA A 79 8.32 5.26 16.99
N VAL A 80 9.29 5.13 16.08
CA VAL A 80 10.67 4.77 16.43
C VAL A 80 11.33 5.90 17.23
N ALA A 81 11.23 7.16 16.80
CA ALA A 81 11.82 8.31 17.49
C ALA A 81 11.33 8.45 18.94
N THR A 82 10.04 8.20 19.18
CA THR A 82 9.44 8.28 20.53
C THR A 82 9.54 6.98 21.33
N GLY A 83 10.16 5.94 20.77
CA GLY A 83 10.30 4.63 21.40
C GLY A 83 8.97 3.92 21.66
N PHE A 84 7.96 4.17 20.83
CA PHE A 84 6.61 3.59 20.90
C PHE A 84 5.78 3.91 22.16
N ARG A 85 6.30 4.73 23.10
CA ARG A 85 5.66 5.00 24.41
C ARG A 85 4.67 6.16 24.41
N ARG A 86 4.76 7.11 23.47
CA ARG A 86 4.03 8.39 23.52
C ARG A 86 2.90 8.47 22.48
N ARG A 87 1.79 7.77 22.72
CA ARG A 87 0.59 7.74 21.82
C ARG A 87 0.08 9.14 21.46
N ARG A 88 0.09 10.09 22.40
CA ARG A 88 -0.34 11.49 22.17
C ARG A 88 0.60 12.29 21.23
N ALA A 89 1.90 12.00 21.26
CA ALA A 89 2.85 12.64 20.34
C ALA A 89 2.65 12.12 18.90
N LEU A 90 2.33 10.84 18.74
CA LEU A 90 2.00 10.23 17.44
C LEU A 90 0.74 10.85 16.83
N LEU A 91 -0.28 11.12 17.63
CA LEU A 91 -1.51 11.77 17.18
C LEU A 91 -1.27 13.23 16.75
N ARG A 92 -0.42 13.98 17.47
CA ARG A 92 -0.05 15.36 17.08
C ARG A 92 0.72 15.38 15.77
N VAL A 93 1.66 14.45 15.59
CA VAL A 93 2.41 14.30 14.34
C VAL A 93 1.45 13.96 13.20
N ALA A 94 0.56 12.97 13.37
CA ALA A 94 -0.46 12.63 12.37
C ALA A 94 -1.35 13.82 11.99
N ALA A 95 -1.75 14.65 12.97
CA ALA A 95 -2.57 15.84 12.72
C ALA A 95 -1.82 16.92 11.91
N VAL A 96 -0.59 17.26 12.29
CA VAL A 96 0.24 18.23 11.56
C VAL A 96 0.50 17.76 10.13
N LEU A 97 0.70 16.46 9.95
CA LEU A 97 0.96 15.86 8.64
C LEU A 97 -0.27 15.79 7.76
N GLY A 98 -1.45 15.53 8.33
CA GLY A 98 -2.71 15.68 7.64
C GLY A 98 -2.92 17.11 7.14
N VAL A 99 -2.58 18.11 7.96
CA VAL A 99 -2.66 19.53 7.58
C VAL A 99 -1.68 19.86 6.46
N VAL A 100 -0.41 19.46 6.56
CA VAL A 100 0.59 19.71 5.50
C VAL A 100 0.21 19.01 4.21
N ALA A 101 -0.26 17.75 4.28
CA ALA A 101 -0.77 17.03 3.10
C ALA A 101 -1.94 17.77 2.45
N VAL A 102 -2.94 18.19 3.24
CA VAL A 102 -4.09 18.94 2.72
C VAL A 102 -3.63 20.25 2.07
N VAL A 103 -2.67 20.97 2.66
CA VAL A 103 -2.15 22.22 2.11
C VAL A 103 -1.39 22.00 0.79
N VAL A 104 -0.42 21.07 0.77
CA VAL A 104 0.39 20.75 -0.43
C VAL A 104 -0.53 20.33 -1.58
N LEU A 105 -1.56 19.56 -1.29
CA LEU A 105 -2.36 18.89 -2.32
C LEU A 105 -3.55 19.72 -2.77
N THR A 106 -4.10 20.57 -1.90
CA THR A 106 -5.03 21.63 -2.32
C THR A 106 -4.32 22.62 -3.22
N ALA A 107 -3.05 22.95 -2.93
CA ALA A 107 -2.23 23.81 -3.79
C ALA A 107 -1.83 23.12 -5.12
N ALA A 108 -1.45 21.84 -5.10
CA ALA A 108 -1.09 21.09 -6.31
C ALA A 108 -2.27 20.84 -7.27
N THR A 109 -3.50 20.91 -6.75
CA THR A 109 -4.74 20.71 -7.53
C THR A 109 -5.53 22.01 -7.74
N ALA A 110 -5.00 23.14 -7.29
CA ALA A 110 -5.53 24.47 -7.57
C ALA A 110 -5.28 24.81 -9.06
N GLY A 111 -6.33 25.24 -9.75
CA GLY A 111 -6.28 25.62 -11.18
C GLY A 111 -6.87 24.62 -12.17
N GLY A 112 -7.28 23.41 -11.73
CA GLY A 112 -7.94 22.43 -12.59
C GLY A 112 -9.48 22.54 -12.59
N ALA A 113 -10.12 22.10 -13.69
CA ALA A 113 -11.58 22.01 -13.86
C ALA A 113 -12.28 21.01 -12.91
N VAL A 114 -11.53 20.32 -12.04
CA VAL A 114 -12.05 19.34 -11.08
C VAL A 114 -12.78 20.06 -9.94
N PRO A 115 -14.01 19.64 -9.57
CA PRO A 115 -14.75 20.23 -8.45
C PRO A 115 -13.98 20.15 -7.12
N VAL A 116 -14.09 21.20 -6.29
CA VAL A 116 -13.44 21.27 -4.96
C VAL A 116 -13.78 20.05 -4.10
N ARG A 117 -15.05 19.64 -4.07
CA ARG A 117 -15.50 18.47 -3.30
C ARG A 117 -14.76 17.19 -3.70
N ALA A 118 -14.62 16.94 -5.00
CA ALA A 118 -13.93 15.74 -5.50
C ALA A 118 -12.43 15.76 -5.13
N ARG A 119 -11.80 16.94 -5.15
CA ARG A 119 -10.43 17.11 -4.64
C ARG A 119 -10.35 16.73 -3.17
N LEU A 120 -11.18 17.33 -2.31
CA LEU A 120 -11.20 17.06 -0.87
C LEU A 120 -11.43 15.58 -0.54
N THR A 121 -12.33 14.89 -1.26
CA THR A 121 -12.56 13.45 -1.07
C THR A 121 -11.31 12.65 -1.42
N SER A 122 -10.65 12.96 -2.53
CA SER A 122 -9.41 12.29 -2.96
C SER A 122 -8.29 12.47 -1.94
N LEU A 123 -8.13 13.69 -1.39
CA LEU A 123 -7.16 13.97 -0.33
C LEU A 123 -7.46 13.20 0.95
N THR A 124 -8.75 13.14 1.32
CA THR A 124 -9.19 12.39 2.50
C THR A 124 -8.84 10.92 2.37
N VAL A 125 -9.10 10.32 1.20
CA VAL A 125 -8.73 8.93 0.92
C VAL A 125 -7.22 8.75 0.99
N ALA A 126 -6.44 9.61 0.34
CA ALA A 126 -4.98 9.52 0.33
C ALA A 126 -4.36 9.60 1.74
N VAL A 127 -4.84 10.56 2.55
CA VAL A 127 -4.43 10.70 3.96
C VAL A 127 -4.82 9.46 4.77
N ALA A 128 -6.06 8.97 4.63
CA ALA A 128 -6.52 7.79 5.34
C ALA A 128 -5.67 6.55 5.00
N VAL A 129 -5.41 6.31 3.71
CA VAL A 129 -4.57 5.20 3.24
C VAL A 129 -3.12 5.36 3.72
N GLY A 130 -2.53 6.54 3.57
CA GLY A 130 -1.16 6.79 4.03
C GLY A 130 -0.99 6.60 5.53
N LEU A 131 -1.95 7.06 6.34
CA LEU A 131 -1.96 6.83 7.79
C LEU A 131 -2.17 5.34 8.13
N ALA A 132 -3.03 4.62 7.40
CA ALA A 132 -3.24 3.19 7.60
C ALA A 132 -1.96 2.39 7.29
N LEU A 133 -1.30 2.67 6.17
CA LEU A 133 -0.02 2.09 5.79
C LEU A 133 1.06 2.41 6.84
N GLY A 134 1.18 3.68 7.24
CA GLY A 134 2.13 4.10 8.26
C GLY A 134 1.88 3.44 9.62
N ALA A 135 0.61 3.24 10.00
CA ALA A 135 0.24 2.54 11.23
C ALA A 135 0.59 1.03 11.14
N LEU A 136 0.35 0.40 9.99
CA LEU A 136 0.73 -0.99 9.73
C LEU A 136 2.25 -1.16 9.83
N VAL A 137 3.04 -0.32 9.13
CA VAL A 137 4.51 -0.34 9.22
C VAL A 137 4.97 -0.09 10.65
N SER A 138 4.40 0.89 11.35
CA SER A 138 4.70 1.14 12.76
C SER A 138 4.45 -0.07 13.66
N ALA A 139 3.37 -0.81 13.40
CA ALA A 139 3.03 -2.03 14.13
C ALA A 139 4.01 -3.17 13.81
N THR A 140 4.48 -3.28 12.55
CA THR A 140 5.45 -4.29 12.10
C THR A 140 6.83 -4.07 12.70
N LEU A 141 7.26 -2.81 12.84
CA LEU A 141 8.57 -2.47 13.37
C LEU A 141 8.72 -2.85 14.85
N ARG A 142 7.63 -2.91 15.63
CA ARG A 142 7.68 -3.28 17.06
C ARG A 142 8.28 -4.68 17.30
N PRO A 143 7.72 -5.77 16.73
CA PRO A 143 8.31 -7.09 16.89
C PRO A 143 9.65 -7.24 16.16
N LEU A 144 9.86 -6.56 15.03
CA LEU A 144 11.11 -6.66 14.27
C LEU A 144 12.31 -5.95 14.94
N LEU A 145 12.07 -4.85 15.65
CA LEU A 145 13.09 -4.11 16.40
C LEU A 145 13.20 -4.54 17.88
N GLY A 146 12.39 -5.50 18.32
CA GLY A 146 12.43 -6.04 19.67
C GLY A 146 13.73 -6.79 19.97
N ALA A 147 14.03 -7.01 21.26
CA ALA A 147 15.28 -7.65 21.69
C ALA A 147 15.48 -9.08 21.14
N HIS A 148 14.38 -9.76 20.81
CA HIS A 148 14.37 -11.09 20.20
C HIS A 148 13.43 -11.10 18.99
N PRO A 149 13.89 -10.72 17.78
CA PRO A 149 13.07 -10.79 16.56
C PRO A 149 12.81 -12.24 16.08
N ALA A 150 13.02 -13.24 16.94
CA ALA A 150 12.87 -14.66 16.67
C ALA A 150 11.45 -15.15 16.99
N GLY A 151 10.43 -14.55 16.36
CA GLY A 151 9.10 -15.11 16.40
C GLY A 151 9.01 -16.31 15.46
N THR A 152 9.26 -17.52 15.98
CA THR A 152 9.06 -18.76 15.24
C THR A 152 7.59 -19.19 15.35
N PRO A 153 6.95 -19.61 14.26
CA PRO A 153 5.60 -20.15 14.31
C PRO A 153 5.56 -21.41 15.17
N GLY A 154 4.58 -21.51 16.07
CA GLY A 154 4.36 -22.76 16.82
C GLY A 154 3.81 -23.87 15.93
N PRO A 155 3.84 -25.14 16.37
CA PRO A 155 3.39 -26.27 15.56
C PRO A 155 1.95 -26.12 15.03
N ALA A 156 1.02 -25.66 15.88
CA ALA A 156 -0.37 -25.42 15.47
C ALA A 156 -0.50 -24.31 14.42
N THR A 157 0.22 -23.19 14.61
CA THR A 157 0.26 -22.07 13.66
C THR A 157 0.80 -22.52 12.31
N ARG A 158 1.88 -23.31 12.31
CA ARG A 158 2.49 -23.83 11.08
C ARG A 158 1.57 -24.80 10.36
N ARG A 159 0.90 -25.71 11.07
CA ARG A 159 -0.09 -26.64 10.47
C ARG A 159 -1.25 -25.89 9.82
N LEU A 160 -1.79 -24.88 10.50
CA LEU A 160 -2.83 -24.03 9.93
C LEU A 160 -2.32 -23.30 8.69
N ALA A 161 -1.13 -22.68 8.76
CA ALA A 161 -0.54 -21.98 7.64
C ALA A 161 -0.30 -22.89 6.43
N VAL A 162 0.12 -24.14 6.62
CA VAL A 162 0.26 -25.12 5.52
C VAL A 162 -1.11 -25.44 4.90
N ARG A 163 -2.13 -25.70 5.71
CA ARG A 163 -3.50 -25.96 5.20
C ARG A 163 -4.04 -24.76 4.44
N SER A 164 -3.84 -23.55 4.97
CA SER A 164 -4.20 -22.30 4.31
C SER A 164 -3.40 -22.09 3.02
N ALA A 165 -2.11 -22.42 3.00
CA ALA A 165 -1.28 -22.31 1.79
C ALA A 165 -1.79 -23.25 0.69
N LEU A 166 -2.12 -24.49 1.03
CA LEU A 166 -2.64 -25.46 0.06
C LEU A 166 -4.03 -25.05 -0.46
N GLY A 167 -4.95 -24.74 0.45
CA GLY A 167 -6.31 -24.34 0.08
C GLY A 167 -6.35 -23.03 -0.70
N TYR A 168 -5.61 -22.02 -0.22
CA TYR A 168 -5.57 -20.72 -0.89
C TYR A 168 -4.75 -20.76 -2.17
N GLY A 169 -3.64 -21.51 -2.22
CA GLY A 169 -2.87 -21.72 -3.44
C GLY A 169 -3.68 -22.41 -4.53
N ALA A 170 -4.46 -23.43 -4.18
CA ALA A 170 -5.40 -24.07 -5.11
C ALA A 170 -6.48 -23.09 -5.59
N PHE A 171 -7.02 -22.25 -4.69
CA PHE A 171 -7.98 -21.22 -5.06
C PHE A 171 -7.38 -20.15 -5.99
N VAL A 172 -6.17 -19.66 -5.72
CA VAL A 172 -5.44 -18.73 -6.59
C VAL A 172 -5.21 -19.35 -7.96
N ALA A 173 -4.74 -20.60 -8.02
CA ALA A 173 -4.54 -21.31 -9.28
C ALA A 173 -5.86 -21.48 -10.05
N LEU A 174 -6.94 -21.86 -9.35
CA LEU A 174 -8.27 -21.97 -9.94
C LEU A 174 -8.71 -20.63 -10.54
N VAL A 175 -8.66 -19.54 -9.78
CA VAL A 175 -9.06 -18.20 -10.26
C VAL A 175 -8.19 -17.75 -11.43
N ALA A 176 -6.87 -17.92 -11.33
CA ALA A 176 -5.91 -17.49 -12.36
C ALA A 176 -6.07 -18.23 -13.70
N PHE A 177 -6.43 -19.51 -13.66
CA PHE A 177 -6.53 -20.36 -14.86
C PHE A 177 -7.98 -20.65 -15.27
N THR A 178 -8.99 -20.11 -14.58
CA THR A 178 -10.37 -20.20 -15.05
C THR A 178 -10.51 -19.30 -16.27
N SER A 179 -10.59 -19.91 -17.46
CA SER A 179 -10.59 -19.26 -18.78
C SER A 179 -11.81 -18.40 -19.12
N ARG A 180 -12.63 -18.03 -18.15
CA ARG A 180 -13.70 -17.05 -18.38
C ARG A 180 -13.13 -15.67 -18.02
N PRO A 181 -13.13 -14.70 -18.93
CA PRO A 181 -13.09 -13.31 -18.50
C PRO A 181 -14.29 -13.15 -17.57
N VAL A 182 -14.04 -13.05 -16.27
CA VAL A 182 -15.05 -12.65 -15.28
C VAL A 182 -15.70 -11.33 -15.71
N ASP A 183 -15.02 -10.61 -16.60
CA ASP A 183 -15.37 -9.34 -17.22
C ASP A 183 -16.64 -9.35 -18.10
N SER A 184 -17.10 -10.49 -18.63
CA SER A 184 -18.24 -10.44 -19.57
C SER A 184 -19.61 -10.28 -18.88
N GLU A 185 -19.77 -10.83 -17.67
CA GLU A 185 -21.07 -10.79 -16.94
C GLU A 185 -21.06 -9.87 -15.72
N VAL A 186 -19.91 -9.70 -15.05
CA VAL A 186 -19.81 -8.90 -13.80
C VAL A 186 -19.56 -7.42 -14.07
N THR A 187 -18.82 -7.09 -15.14
CA THR A 187 -18.46 -5.71 -15.50
C THR A 187 -19.67 -4.78 -15.66
N PRO A 188 -20.78 -5.17 -16.31
CA PRO A 188 -21.93 -4.28 -16.43
C PRO A 188 -22.56 -3.94 -15.07
N LEU A 189 -22.60 -4.88 -14.13
CA LEU A 189 -23.10 -4.60 -12.78
C LEU A 189 -22.14 -3.70 -12.01
N LEU A 190 -20.83 -3.97 -12.09
CA LEU A 190 -19.83 -3.17 -11.39
C LEU A 190 -19.80 -1.72 -11.90
N ILE A 191 -19.88 -1.53 -13.23
CA ILE A 191 -20.00 -0.19 -13.84
C ILE A 191 -21.25 0.52 -13.31
N ARG A 192 -22.42 -0.14 -13.32
CA ARG A 192 -23.65 0.46 -12.78
C ARG A 192 -23.53 0.85 -11.31
N VAL A 193 -22.85 0.04 -10.49
CA VAL A 193 -22.60 0.38 -9.08
C VAL A 193 -21.66 1.56 -8.97
N LEU A 194 -20.57 1.59 -9.75
CA LEU A 194 -19.62 2.71 -9.79
C LEU A 194 -20.30 4.01 -10.23
N ASP A 195 -21.16 3.98 -11.24
CA ASP A 195 -21.94 5.14 -11.69
C ASP A 195 -22.82 5.70 -10.56
N ARG A 196 -23.47 4.81 -9.79
CA ARG A 196 -24.27 5.20 -8.62
C ARG A 196 -23.41 5.78 -7.50
N LEU A 197 -22.22 5.22 -7.27
CA LEU A 197 -21.27 5.73 -6.29
C LEU A 197 -20.74 7.11 -6.70
N HIS A 198 -20.41 7.31 -7.97
CA HIS A 198 -19.98 8.60 -8.51
C HIS A 198 -21.10 9.65 -8.39
N ALA A 199 -22.37 9.25 -8.63
CA ALA A 199 -23.51 10.14 -8.46
C ALA A 199 -23.70 10.66 -7.02
N ILE A 200 -23.32 9.88 -6.00
CA ILE A 200 -23.35 10.32 -4.58
C ILE A 200 -22.05 11.02 -4.12
N GLY A 201 -21.07 11.16 -5.02
CA GLY A 201 -19.83 11.90 -4.78
C GLY A 201 -18.61 11.04 -4.43
N PHE A 202 -18.66 9.74 -4.73
CA PHE A 202 -17.45 8.92 -4.71
C PHE A 202 -16.48 9.38 -5.83
N PRO A 203 -15.16 9.32 -5.63
CA PRO A 203 -14.23 9.90 -6.60
C PRO A 203 -14.30 9.22 -7.97
N ALA A 204 -14.41 10.03 -9.03
CA ALA A 204 -14.48 9.56 -10.42
C ALA A 204 -13.24 8.78 -10.88
N TRP A 205 -12.10 8.99 -10.22
CA TRP A 205 -10.88 8.23 -10.49
C TRP A 205 -10.97 6.77 -10.02
N MET A 206 -11.95 6.41 -9.18
CA MET A 206 -12.26 5.01 -8.88
C MET A 206 -13.02 4.40 -10.07
N SER A 207 -12.28 4.13 -11.13
CA SER A 207 -12.71 3.41 -12.32
C SER A 207 -12.72 1.90 -12.09
N TYR A 208 -13.21 1.16 -13.08
CA TYR A 208 -13.08 -0.30 -13.13
C TYR A 208 -11.63 -0.77 -12.89
N SER A 209 -10.67 -0.19 -13.63
CA SER A 209 -9.25 -0.52 -13.49
C SER A 209 -8.70 -0.26 -12.08
N ALA A 210 -9.10 0.84 -11.43
CA ALA A 210 -8.70 1.12 -10.05
C ALA A 210 -9.26 0.08 -9.06
N VAL A 211 -10.50 -0.38 -9.27
CA VAL A 211 -11.10 -1.44 -8.46
C VAL A 211 -10.38 -2.76 -8.68
N GLU A 212 -10.12 -3.12 -9.93
CA GLU A 212 -9.40 -4.34 -10.31
C GLU A 212 -7.99 -4.39 -9.69
N PHE A 213 -7.20 -3.33 -9.86
CA PHE A 213 -5.87 -3.21 -9.26
C PHE A 213 -5.92 -3.30 -7.73
N THR A 214 -6.88 -2.62 -7.09
CA THR A 214 -7.06 -2.68 -5.63
C THR A 214 -7.50 -4.06 -5.17
N ALA A 215 -8.37 -4.73 -5.93
CA ALA A 215 -8.82 -6.08 -5.64
C ALA A 215 -7.66 -7.07 -5.72
N ASN A 216 -6.77 -6.93 -6.71
CA ASN A 216 -5.56 -7.74 -6.85
C ASN A 216 -4.59 -7.55 -5.66
N ILE A 217 -4.41 -6.31 -5.18
CA ILE A 217 -3.71 -6.04 -3.91
C ILE A 217 -4.35 -6.85 -2.77
N VAL A 218 -5.65 -6.71 -2.56
CA VAL A 218 -6.36 -7.40 -1.45
C VAL A 218 -6.28 -8.92 -1.60
N PHE A 219 -6.38 -9.43 -2.83
CA PHE A 219 -6.30 -10.85 -3.17
C PHE A 219 -4.93 -11.45 -2.83
N PHE A 220 -3.84 -10.71 -2.91
CA PHE A 220 -2.52 -11.23 -2.54
C PHE A 220 -2.14 -11.02 -1.07
N VAL A 221 -2.92 -10.28 -0.27
CA VAL A 221 -2.68 -10.12 1.17
C VAL A 221 -2.60 -11.47 1.91
N PRO A 222 -3.49 -12.45 1.69
CA PRO A 222 -3.38 -13.76 2.33
C PRO A 222 -2.08 -14.49 1.99
N VAL A 223 -1.56 -14.38 0.75
CA VAL A 223 -0.31 -15.04 0.32
C VAL A 223 0.85 -14.60 1.20
N GLY A 224 1.07 -13.28 1.30
CA GLY A 224 2.15 -12.73 2.12
C GLY A 224 2.02 -13.10 3.60
N LEU A 225 0.80 -13.03 4.13
CA LEU A 225 0.50 -13.37 5.52
C LEU A 225 0.85 -14.84 5.81
N ILE A 226 0.38 -15.76 4.96
CA ILE A 226 0.60 -17.20 5.09
C ILE A 226 2.11 -17.49 5.05
N VAL A 227 2.85 -16.89 4.14
CA VAL A 227 4.30 -17.08 4.05
C VAL A 227 4.98 -16.70 5.36
N VAL A 228 4.66 -15.55 5.97
CA VAL A 228 5.24 -15.17 7.27
C VAL A 228 4.88 -16.16 8.37
N LEU A 229 3.65 -16.69 8.39
CA LEU A 229 3.25 -17.73 9.34
C LEU A 229 3.92 -19.08 9.10
N LEU A 230 4.53 -19.31 7.93
CA LEU A 230 5.34 -20.49 7.62
C LEU A 230 6.82 -20.29 7.97
N VAL A 231 7.41 -19.15 7.60
CA VAL A 231 8.86 -18.92 7.65
C VAL A 231 9.31 -18.11 8.87
N GLY A 232 8.38 -17.49 9.59
CA GLY A 232 8.63 -16.71 10.80
C GLY A 232 9.10 -15.27 10.55
N LEU A 233 9.28 -14.53 11.65
CA LEU A 233 9.55 -13.09 11.62
C LEU A 233 10.87 -12.72 10.92
N ARG A 234 11.95 -13.50 11.06
CA ARG A 234 13.25 -13.18 10.45
C ARG A 234 13.24 -13.20 8.92
N ARG A 235 12.30 -13.94 8.36
CA ARG A 235 12.18 -14.24 6.93
C ARG A 235 10.93 -13.59 6.34
N TRP A 236 10.37 -12.58 7.01
CA TRP A 236 9.09 -11.99 6.62
C TRP A 236 9.05 -11.48 5.17
N TRP A 237 10.18 -10.96 4.68
CA TRP A 237 10.34 -10.42 3.33
C TRP A 237 10.14 -11.48 2.24
N TRP A 238 10.25 -12.78 2.57
CA TRP A 238 9.88 -13.85 1.65
C TRP A 238 8.40 -13.80 1.25
N GLY A 239 7.53 -13.17 2.02
CA GLY A 239 6.14 -12.95 1.61
C GLY A 239 6.03 -12.10 0.34
N ALA A 240 6.80 -11.01 0.25
CA ALA A 240 6.83 -10.18 -0.95
C ALA A 240 7.47 -10.91 -2.14
N VAL A 241 8.58 -11.64 -1.90
CA VAL A 241 9.24 -12.46 -2.94
C VAL A 241 8.29 -13.54 -3.47
N ALA A 242 7.57 -14.22 -2.59
CA ALA A 242 6.59 -15.22 -2.99
C ALA A 242 5.46 -14.60 -3.82
N GLY A 243 4.94 -13.43 -3.44
CA GLY A 243 3.95 -12.70 -4.24
C GLY A 243 4.45 -12.38 -5.65
N PHE A 244 5.66 -11.84 -5.76
CA PHE A 244 6.29 -11.53 -7.04
C PHE A 244 6.47 -12.79 -7.91
N VAL A 245 7.02 -13.86 -7.34
CA VAL A 245 7.25 -15.12 -8.07
C VAL A 245 5.94 -15.78 -8.48
N ILE A 246 4.95 -15.86 -7.59
CA ILE A 246 3.64 -16.46 -7.88
C ILE A 246 2.93 -15.64 -8.97
N SER A 247 2.86 -14.33 -8.82
CA SER A 247 2.21 -13.46 -9.81
C SER A 247 2.93 -13.53 -11.15
N GLY A 248 4.26 -13.43 -11.18
CA GLY A 248 5.01 -13.56 -12.43
C GLY A 248 4.86 -14.93 -13.10
N SER A 249 4.72 -15.99 -12.31
CA SER A 249 4.43 -17.34 -12.83
C SER A 249 3.02 -17.45 -13.41
N VAL A 250 2.03 -16.77 -12.80
CA VAL A 250 0.66 -16.69 -13.32
C VAL A 250 0.63 -15.91 -14.63
N GLU A 251 1.23 -14.71 -14.67
CA GLU A 251 1.33 -13.88 -15.89
C GLU A 251 1.99 -14.66 -17.03
N LEU A 252 3.12 -15.31 -16.75
CA LEU A 252 3.84 -16.12 -17.74
C LEU A 252 3.01 -17.32 -18.18
N GLY A 253 2.34 -18.01 -17.25
CA GLY A 253 1.46 -19.13 -17.58
C GLY A 253 0.28 -18.69 -18.46
N GLN A 254 -0.34 -17.56 -18.17
CA GLN A 254 -1.42 -17.02 -19.00
C GLN A 254 -0.92 -16.65 -20.40
N LEU A 255 0.24 -15.97 -20.49
CA LEU A 255 0.85 -15.60 -21.76
C LEU A 255 1.21 -16.82 -22.64
N LEU A 256 1.67 -17.92 -22.03
CA LEU A 256 2.10 -19.12 -22.75
C LEU A 256 0.96 -20.09 -23.07
N PHE A 257 -0.09 -20.15 -22.25
CA PHE A 257 -1.10 -21.22 -22.30
C PHE A 257 -2.54 -20.74 -22.56
N LEU A 258 -2.84 -19.44 -22.44
CA LEU A 258 -4.16 -18.90 -22.77
C LEU A 258 -4.08 -17.98 -24.00
N PRO A 259 -4.68 -18.39 -25.13
CA PRO A 259 -4.90 -17.50 -26.26
C PRO A 259 -5.61 -16.23 -25.78
N ASP A 260 -5.22 -15.07 -26.30
CA ASP A 260 -5.82 -13.77 -26.03
C ASP A 260 -5.57 -13.17 -24.62
N ARG A 261 -4.69 -13.75 -23.79
CA ARG A 261 -4.22 -13.11 -22.56
C ARG A 261 -2.84 -12.50 -22.73
N PHE A 262 -2.70 -11.24 -22.31
CA PHE A 262 -1.44 -10.52 -22.27
C PHE A 262 -0.95 -10.40 -20.83
N ALA A 263 0.36 -10.47 -20.64
CA ALA A 263 0.96 -10.26 -19.34
C ALA A 263 0.79 -8.79 -18.89
N SER A 264 0.36 -8.59 -17.65
CA SER A 264 0.04 -7.30 -17.06
C SER A 264 1.06 -6.93 -15.98
N LEU A 265 1.84 -5.86 -16.22
CA LEU A 265 2.77 -5.34 -15.20
C LEU A 265 2.03 -4.75 -14.00
N ASP A 266 0.84 -4.20 -14.22
CA ASP A 266 0.00 -3.68 -13.15
C ASP A 266 -0.52 -4.79 -12.23
N ASP A 267 -0.84 -5.96 -12.76
CA ASP A 267 -1.23 -7.11 -11.94
C ASP A 267 -0.05 -7.65 -11.13
N LEU A 268 1.13 -7.77 -11.76
CA LEU A 268 2.36 -8.09 -11.05
C LEU A 268 2.66 -7.10 -9.91
N LEU A 269 2.50 -5.79 -10.17
CA LEU A 269 2.70 -4.74 -9.18
C LEU A 269 1.67 -4.81 -8.05
N ALA A 270 0.39 -4.95 -8.38
CA ALA A 270 -0.72 -5.05 -7.43
C ALA A 270 -0.54 -6.27 -6.51
N ASN A 271 -0.31 -7.44 -7.10
CA ASN A 271 -0.16 -8.70 -6.39
C ASN A 271 1.08 -8.71 -5.49
N THR A 272 2.20 -8.19 -5.98
CA THR A 272 3.42 -8.04 -5.16
C THR A 272 3.20 -7.06 -4.00
N THR A 273 2.49 -5.96 -4.24
CA THR A 273 2.11 -4.99 -3.19
C THR A 273 1.20 -5.65 -2.16
N GLY A 274 0.20 -6.42 -2.60
CA GLY A 274 -0.69 -7.21 -1.75
C GLY A 274 0.08 -8.17 -0.85
N ALA A 275 1.00 -8.95 -1.42
CA ALA A 275 1.83 -9.88 -0.67
C ALA A 275 2.78 -9.17 0.30
N LEU A 276 3.30 -7.99 -0.05
CA LEU A 276 4.06 -7.18 0.89
C LEU A 276 3.18 -6.75 2.09
N LEU A 277 1.99 -6.19 1.83
CA LEU A 277 1.06 -5.79 2.90
C LEU A 277 0.63 -6.98 3.75
N GLY A 278 0.37 -8.12 3.12
CA GLY A 278 0.12 -9.40 3.77
C GLY A 278 1.24 -9.83 4.69
N ALA A 279 2.48 -9.74 4.23
CA ALA A 279 3.65 -10.07 5.04
C ALA A 279 3.76 -9.14 6.26
N LEU A 280 3.50 -7.84 6.08
CA LEU A 280 3.45 -6.89 7.19
C LEU A 280 2.37 -7.26 8.22
N VAL A 281 1.17 -7.62 7.77
CA VAL A 281 0.11 -8.12 8.66
C VAL A 281 0.54 -9.40 9.38
N GLY A 282 1.16 -10.34 8.67
CA GLY A 282 1.71 -11.58 9.22
C GLY A 282 2.74 -11.33 10.31
N VAL A 283 3.62 -10.34 10.14
CA VAL A 283 4.60 -9.92 11.16
C VAL A 283 3.90 -9.44 12.43
N VAL A 284 2.88 -8.59 12.28
CA VAL A 284 2.11 -8.06 13.41
C VAL A 284 1.38 -9.19 14.14
N MET A 285 0.74 -10.09 13.41
CA MET A 285 0.01 -11.22 13.97
C MET A 285 0.95 -12.16 14.72
N LEU A 286 2.02 -12.63 14.06
CA LEU A 286 2.96 -13.56 14.65
C LEU A 286 3.69 -12.95 15.86
N GLY A 287 4.11 -11.68 15.78
CA GLY A 287 4.71 -10.98 16.91
C GLY A 287 3.78 -10.84 18.12
N ARG A 288 2.46 -10.69 17.90
CA ARG A 288 1.47 -10.71 18.99
C ARG A 288 1.26 -12.11 19.56
N LEU A 289 1.26 -13.14 18.73
CA LEU A 289 1.09 -14.52 19.17
C LEU A 289 2.28 -14.99 20.02
N THR A 290 3.51 -14.66 19.62
CA THR A 290 4.71 -15.02 20.38
C THR A 290 4.77 -14.25 21.70
N ALA A 291 4.52 -12.94 21.68
CA ALA A 291 4.49 -12.13 22.89
C ALA A 291 3.39 -12.52 23.90
N ARG A 292 2.33 -13.24 23.48
CA ARG A 292 1.32 -13.80 24.38
C ARG A 292 1.77 -15.12 25.02
N ARG A 293 2.54 -15.94 24.29
CA ARG A 293 3.09 -17.20 24.82
C ARG A 293 4.17 -16.95 25.86
N ASP A 294 4.94 -15.88 25.70
CA ASP A 294 6.05 -15.54 26.59
C ASP A 294 5.60 -14.73 27.84
N ARG A 295 4.28 -14.53 28.03
CA ARG A 295 3.75 -13.92 29.25
C ARG A 295 3.55 -15.01 30.32
N PRO A 296 4.07 -14.82 31.54
CA PRO A 296 3.88 -15.75 32.65
C PRO A 296 2.42 -15.81 33.09
#